data_AF-A0A139R6R8-F1
#
_entry.id   AF-A0A139R6R8-F1
#
_cell.length_a   1.000
_cell.length_b   1.000
_cell.length_c   1.000
_cell.angle_alpha   90.00
_cell.angle_beta   90.00
_cell.angle_gamma   90.00
#
_symmetry.space_group_name_H-M   'P 1'
#
loop_
_entity.id
_entity.type
_entity.pdbx_description
1 polymer ?
#
loop_
_entity_poly.entity_id
_entity_poly.type
_entity_poly.pdbx_seq_one_letter_code
_entity_poly.pdbx_strand_id
1 'polypeptide(L)'
;MLYFAAIINYATSNITDGRWQEVKHPSNGWQIEPHLVSGTTRYFVWPDKQATADQKMVMPNWFSVSDNVVTLHSFIIHSGGQDVVHEISVQEIIHWHNQSQVRLQHLEKIQANSRLLTEMTKKTSSTNR
;
A
#
# COMPACT_ATOMS: atom_id res chain seq x y z
N MET A 1 8.87 7.83 -1.45
CA MET A 1 8.09 7.56 -0.23
C MET A 1 6.83 8.41 -0.13
N LEU A 2 6.91 9.73 -0.30
CA LEU A 2 5.75 10.64 -0.16
C LEU A 2 4.55 10.24 -1.01
N TYR A 3 4.82 9.76 -2.22
CA TYR A 3 3.82 9.22 -3.13
C TYR A 3 2.99 8.07 -2.53
N PHE A 4 3.66 7.05 -1.96
CA PHE A 4 2.98 5.94 -1.29
C PHE A 4 2.25 6.38 -0.02
N ALA A 5 2.86 7.29 0.74
CA ALA A 5 2.21 7.90 1.91
C ALA A 5 0.88 8.57 1.52
N ALA A 6 0.86 9.33 0.42
CA ALA A 6 -0.35 9.97 -0.09
C ALA A 6 -1.41 8.95 -0.49
N ILE A 7 -1.04 7.92 -1.27
CA ILE A 7 -1.97 6.87 -1.68
C ILE A 7 -2.60 6.17 -0.48
N ILE A 8 -1.78 5.70 0.46
CA ILE A 8 -2.25 4.95 1.63
C ILE A 8 -3.10 5.84 2.55
N ASN A 9 -2.69 7.10 2.75
CA ASN A 9 -3.47 8.05 3.55
C ASN A 9 -4.83 8.34 2.92
N TYR A 10 -4.90 8.52 1.60
CA TYR A 10 -6.17 8.66 0.88
C TYR A 10 -7.03 7.41 1.04
N ALA A 11 -6.46 6.22 0.78
CA ALA A 11 -7.18 4.95 0.83
C ALA A 11 -7.79 4.70 2.21
N THR A 12 -6.98 4.81 3.27
CA THR A 12 -7.41 4.60 4.66
C THR A 12 -8.38 5.68 5.18
N SER A 13 -8.46 6.83 4.53
CA SER A 13 -9.36 7.93 4.93
C SER A 13 -10.69 7.91 4.18
N ASN A 14 -10.71 7.54 2.90
CA ASN A 14 -11.86 7.72 2.02
C ASN A 14 -12.51 6.40 1.59
N ILE A 15 -11.77 5.28 1.57
CA ILE A 15 -12.32 3.98 1.18
C ILE A 15 -12.87 3.30 2.43
N THR A 16 -14.20 3.20 2.51
CA THR A 16 -14.93 2.72 3.69
C THR A 16 -15.35 1.27 3.60
N ASP A 17 -15.30 0.68 2.41
CA ASP A 17 -15.52 -0.73 2.16
C ASP A 17 -14.19 -1.52 2.11
N GLY A 18 -14.31 -2.84 2.15
CA GLY A 18 -13.14 -3.71 2.24
C GLY A 18 -12.35 -3.55 3.54
N ARG A 19 -11.03 -3.76 3.48
CA ARG A 19 -10.14 -3.83 4.66
C ARG A 19 -9.17 -2.66 4.74
N TRP A 20 -9.31 -1.62 3.91
CA TRP A 20 -8.44 -0.43 4.01
C TRP A 20 -8.59 0.29 5.36
N GLN A 21 -9.75 0.21 6.02
CA GLN A 21 -9.93 0.73 7.38
C GLN A 21 -9.13 -0.05 8.44
N GLU A 22 -8.85 -1.35 8.23
CA GLU A 22 -8.08 -2.15 9.19
C GLU A 22 -6.61 -1.76 9.25
N VAL A 23 -6.10 -1.18 8.17
CA VAL A 23 -4.72 -0.67 8.11
C VAL A 23 -4.65 0.84 8.37
N LYS A 24 -5.71 1.44 8.91
CA LYS A 24 -5.76 2.88 9.19
C LYS A 24 -4.84 3.26 10.35
N HIS A 25 -3.93 4.19 10.08
CA HIS A 25 -3.02 4.84 11.04
C HIS A 25 -2.41 3.91 12.11
N PRO A 26 -1.69 2.84 11.73
CA PRO A 26 -0.98 2.03 12.70
C PRO A 26 0.03 2.88 13.46
N SER A 27 0.08 2.72 14.79
CA SER A 27 1.07 3.40 15.64
C SER A 27 2.50 3.11 15.20
N ASN A 28 2.75 1.89 14.72
CA ASN A 28 4.04 1.42 14.22
C ASN A 28 4.32 1.80 12.76
N GLY A 29 3.44 2.53 12.08
CA GLY A 29 3.58 2.90 10.67
C GLY A 29 3.38 1.71 9.71
N TRP A 30 3.53 1.96 8.41
CA TRP A 30 3.30 0.96 7.38
C TRP A 30 4.59 0.34 6.86
N GLN A 31 4.56 -0.94 6.52
CA GLN A 31 5.55 -1.56 5.64
C GLN A 31 4.95 -1.71 4.24
N ILE A 32 5.69 -1.28 3.24
CA ILE A 32 5.29 -1.36 1.83
C ILE A 32 6.25 -2.32 1.13
N GLU A 33 5.70 -3.35 0.49
CA GLU A 33 6.49 -4.39 -0.16
C GLU A 33 6.11 -4.50 -1.64
N PRO A 34 7.02 -4.21 -2.58
CA PRO A 34 6.77 -4.36 -4.00
C PRO A 34 6.88 -5.82 -4.44
N HIS A 35 5.88 -6.29 -5.20
CA HIS A 35 5.85 -7.61 -5.83
C HIS A 35 5.50 -7.48 -7.31
N LEU A 36 6.41 -7.90 -8.20
CA LEU A 36 6.12 -7.95 -9.63
C LEU A 36 5.30 -9.21 -9.97
N VAL A 37 4.08 -9.02 -10.45
CA VAL A 37 3.15 -10.11 -10.83
C VAL A 37 2.60 -9.83 -12.22
N SER A 38 2.88 -10.73 -13.17
CA SER A 38 2.40 -10.61 -14.55
C SER A 38 2.69 -9.26 -15.22
N GLY A 39 3.85 -8.65 -14.92
CA GLY A 39 4.26 -7.36 -15.47
C GLY A 39 3.73 -6.13 -14.71
N THR A 40 2.90 -6.31 -13.69
CA THR A 40 2.40 -5.23 -12.83
C THR A 40 3.07 -5.29 -11.45
N THR A 41 3.63 -4.19 -11.00
CA THR A 41 4.12 -4.08 -9.61
C THR A 41 2.94 -3.86 -8.67
N ARG A 42 2.73 -4.79 -7.76
CA ARG A 42 1.78 -4.70 -6.65
C ARG A 42 2.52 -4.23 -5.40
N TYR A 43 2.07 -3.16 -4.79
CA TYR A 43 2.61 -2.63 -3.54
C TYR A 43 1.74 -3.11 -2.37
N PHE A 44 2.22 -4.12 -1.66
CA PHE A 44 1.54 -4.70 -0.51
C PHE A 44 1.71 -3.78 0.71
N VAL A 45 0.62 -3.54 1.45
CA VAL A 45 0.59 -2.59 2.57
C VAL A 45 0.27 -3.32 3.87
N TRP A 46 1.26 -3.37 4.76
CA TRP A 46 1.14 -4.00 6.07
C TRP A 46 0.99 -2.94 7.19
N PRO A 47 0.11 -3.14 8.17
CA PRO A 47 -0.11 -2.20 9.28
C PRO A 47 0.96 -2.28 10.39
N ASP A 48 2.20 -2.61 10.01
CA ASP A 48 3.38 -2.56 10.89
C ASP A 48 4.63 -2.40 10.02
N LYS A 49 5.44 -1.35 10.23
CA LYS A 49 6.69 -1.14 9.47
C LYS A 49 7.72 -2.27 9.63
N GLN A 50 7.59 -3.08 10.67
CA GLN A 50 8.43 -4.25 10.96
C GLN A 50 7.69 -5.59 10.80
N ALA A 51 6.58 -5.61 10.03
CA ALA A 51 5.83 -6.83 9.77
C ALA A 51 6.75 -8.02 9.40
N THR A 52 6.66 -9.08 10.20
CA THR A 52 7.40 -10.33 10.08
C THR A 52 6.66 -11.33 9.19
N ALA A 53 7.33 -12.40 8.75
CA ALA A 53 6.69 -13.42 7.90
C ALA A 53 5.42 -14.02 8.53
N ASP A 54 5.43 -14.26 9.85
CA ASP A 54 4.29 -14.82 10.58
C ASP A 54 3.10 -13.85 10.65
N GLN A 55 3.36 -12.54 10.60
CA GLN A 55 2.31 -11.53 10.51
C GLN A 55 1.75 -11.38 9.08
N LYS A 56 2.43 -11.96 8.08
CA LYS A 56 2.07 -11.89 6.65
C LYS A 56 1.31 -13.12 6.16
N MET A 57 0.61 -13.83 7.04
CA MET A 57 -0.13 -15.07 6.70
C MET A 57 -1.43 -14.83 5.93
N VAL A 58 -1.94 -13.59 5.90
CA VAL A 58 -3.13 -13.20 5.14
C VAL A 58 -2.73 -12.19 4.09
N MET A 59 -3.32 -12.27 2.89
CA MET A 59 -3.07 -11.30 1.83
C MET A 59 -3.37 -9.88 2.33
N PRO A 60 -2.42 -8.93 2.20
CA PRO A 60 -2.63 -7.56 2.65
C PRO A 60 -3.51 -6.81 1.65
N ASN A 61 -3.95 -5.61 2.03
CA ASN A 61 -4.37 -4.64 1.04
C ASN A 61 -3.17 -4.27 0.17
N TRP A 62 -3.42 -4.01 -1.09
CA TRP A 62 -2.37 -3.65 -2.02
C TRP A 62 -2.86 -2.65 -3.05
N PHE A 63 -1.93 -1.97 -3.70
CA PHE A 63 -2.26 -1.11 -4.83
C PHE A 63 -1.29 -1.29 -5.97
N SER A 64 -1.72 -0.91 -7.16
CA SER A 64 -0.86 -0.76 -8.32
C SER A 64 -1.07 0.61 -8.94
N VAL A 65 -0.15 1.01 -9.80
CA VAL A 65 -0.17 2.30 -10.46
C VAL A 65 0.11 2.10 -11.94
N SER A 66 -0.79 2.55 -12.80
CA SER A 66 -0.62 2.60 -14.25
C SER A 66 -1.29 3.86 -14.78
N ASP A 67 -0.66 4.54 -15.73
CA ASP A 67 -1.28 5.63 -16.50
C ASP A 67 -2.05 6.67 -15.67
N ASN A 68 -1.45 7.13 -14.56
CA ASN A 68 -2.06 8.06 -13.59
C ASN A 68 -3.32 7.54 -12.87
N VAL A 69 -3.58 6.25 -12.90
CA VAL A 69 -4.60 5.57 -12.10
C VAL A 69 -3.91 4.75 -11.01
N VAL A 70 -4.44 4.87 -9.79
CA VAL A 70 -4.12 4.02 -8.66
C VAL A 70 -5.27 3.04 -8.49
N THR A 71 -4.97 1.76 -8.69
CA THR A 71 -5.94 0.69 -8.45
C THR A 71 -5.68 0.12 -7.06
N LEU A 72 -6.61 0.34 -6.15
CA LEU A 72 -6.61 -0.13 -4.77
C LEU A 72 -7.34 -1.46 -4.67
N HIS A 73 -6.74 -2.45 -4.04
CA HIS A 73 -7.31 -3.78 -3.83
C HIS A 73 -7.41 -4.07 -2.34
N SER A 74 -8.61 -4.47 -1.91
CA SER A 74 -8.87 -4.99 -0.57
C SER A 74 -9.28 -6.46 -0.64
N PHE A 75 -8.48 -7.32 -0.02
CA PHE A 75 -8.87 -8.72 0.15
C PHE A 75 -9.98 -8.84 1.20
N ILE A 76 -11.03 -9.60 0.93
CA ILE A 76 -12.09 -9.87 1.93
C ILE A 76 -12.10 -11.38 2.21
N ILE A 77 -11.92 -11.76 3.48
CA ILE A 77 -12.04 -13.15 3.89
C ILE A 77 -13.51 -13.57 3.67
N HIS A 78 -13.73 -14.68 2.96
CA HIS A 78 -15.04 -15.20 2.51
C HIS A 78 -15.65 -14.60 1.22
N SER A 79 -14.96 -13.74 0.47
CA SER A 79 -15.44 -13.25 -0.83
C SER A 79 -15.31 -14.27 -1.99
N GLY A 80 -14.91 -15.51 -1.71
CA GLY A 80 -14.59 -16.49 -2.75
C GLY A 80 -13.35 -16.13 -3.57
N GLY A 81 -12.47 -15.26 -3.04
CA GLY A 81 -11.23 -14.84 -3.70
C GLY A 81 -11.35 -13.57 -4.54
N GLN A 82 -12.48 -12.85 -4.46
CA GLN A 82 -12.63 -11.56 -5.12
C GLN A 82 -12.17 -10.42 -4.22
N ASP A 83 -11.25 -9.59 -4.70
CA ASP A 83 -10.89 -8.33 -4.06
C ASP A 83 -11.97 -7.28 -4.34
N VAL A 84 -12.22 -6.40 -3.37
CA VAL A 84 -12.88 -5.12 -3.66
C VAL A 84 -11.86 -4.20 -4.30
N VAL A 85 -12.22 -3.63 -5.44
CA VAL A 85 -11.32 -2.84 -6.29
C VAL A 85 -11.85 -1.43 -6.44
N HIS A 86 -10.97 -0.44 -6.25
CA HIS A 86 -11.24 0.96 -6.51
C HIS A 86 -10.18 1.53 -7.45
N GLU A 87 -10.59 2.24 -8.48
CA GLU A 87 -9.69 2.96 -9.38
C GLU A 87 -9.82 4.45 -9.12
N ILE A 88 -8.72 5.07 -8.68
CA ILE A 88 -8.67 6.48 -8.31
C ILE A 88 -7.62 7.16 -9.15
N SER A 89 -7.93 8.33 -9.70
CA SER A 89 -6.92 9.11 -10.41
C SER A 89 -5.87 9.68 -9.44
N VAL A 90 -4.61 9.70 -9.85
CA VAL A 90 -3.54 10.36 -9.08
C VAL A 90 -3.87 11.84 -8.83
N GLN A 91 -4.53 12.49 -9.79
CA GLN A 91 -4.95 13.89 -9.65
C GLN A 91 -5.97 14.08 -8.52
N GLU A 92 -6.93 13.17 -8.37
CA GLU A 92 -7.89 13.21 -7.27
C GLU A 92 -7.21 13.07 -5.91
N ILE A 93 -6.27 12.13 -5.79
CA ILE A 93 -5.47 11.94 -4.56
C ILE A 93 -4.72 13.23 -4.22
N ILE A 94 -4.05 13.85 -5.21
CA ILE A 94 -3.33 15.11 -5.02
C ILE A 94 -4.28 16.23 -4.61
N HIS A 95 -5.41 16.38 -5.31
CA HIS A 95 -6.40 17.41 -5.04
C HIS A 95 -6.93 17.30 -3.61
N TRP A 96 -7.30 16.10 -3.18
CA TRP A 96 -7.78 15.84 -1.83
C TRP A 96 -6.75 16.22 -0.76
N HIS A 97 -5.47 15.90 -0.95
CA HIS A 97 -4.44 16.30 0.01
C HIS A 97 -4.25 17.83 0.06
N ASN A 98 -4.21 18.48 -1.10
CA ASN A 98 -3.98 19.92 -1.21
C ASN A 98 -5.10 20.79 -0.60
N GLN A 99 -6.30 20.23 -0.41
CA GLN A 99 -7.39 20.91 0.28
C GLN A 99 -7.16 21.08 1.80
N SER A 100 -6.09 20.53 2.40
CA SER A 100 -5.81 20.67 3.84
C SER A 100 -4.33 20.68 4.16
N GLN A 101 -3.86 21.79 4.74
CA GLN A 101 -2.48 21.91 5.23
C GLN A 101 -2.14 20.85 6.28
N VAL A 102 -3.10 20.47 7.12
CA VAL A 102 -2.93 19.42 8.14
C VAL A 102 -2.68 18.07 7.47
N ARG A 103 -3.40 17.74 6.39
CA ARG A 103 -3.16 16.50 5.62
C ARG A 103 -1.75 16.50 5.01
N LEU A 104 -1.31 17.60 4.44
CA LEU A 104 0.04 17.72 3.87
C LEU A 104 1.13 17.50 4.92
N GLN A 105 1.04 18.16 6.07
CA GLN A 105 1.98 17.96 7.19
C GLN A 105 1.95 16.53 7.73
N HIS A 106 0.77 15.89 7.71
CA HIS A 106 0.62 14.50 8.14
C HIS A 106 1.39 13.54 7.21
N LEU A 107 1.44 13.80 5.90
CA LEU A 107 2.17 12.96 4.95
C LEU A 107 3.66 12.83 5.26
N GLU A 108 4.29 13.91 5.71
CA GLU A 108 5.71 13.88 6.09
C GLU A 108 5.94 12.94 7.30
N LYS A 109 5.04 12.99 8.28
CA LYS A 109 5.07 12.10 9.46
C LYS A 109 4.85 10.64 9.06
N ILE A 110 3.87 10.39 8.19
CA ILE A 110 3.61 9.05 7.65
C ILE A 110 4.85 8.53 6.95
N GLN A 111 5.44 9.33 6.05
CA GLN A 111 6.63 8.95 5.30
C GLN A 111 7.76 8.59 6.25
N ALA A 112 8.01 9.42 7.27
CA ALA A 112 9.08 9.18 8.24
C ALA A 112 8.86 7.91 9.09
N ASN A 113 7.60 7.54 9.35
CA ASN A 113 7.26 6.36 10.13
C ASN A 113 7.04 5.10 9.28
N SER A 114 7.06 5.20 7.94
CA SER A 114 6.81 4.05 7.05
C SER A 114 8.09 3.52 6.44
N ARG A 115 8.09 2.24 6.08
CA ARG A 115 9.23 1.54 5.48
C ARG A 115 8.83 0.97 4.14
N LEU A 116 9.49 1.41 3.07
CA LEU A 116 9.47 0.70 1.80
C LEU A 116 10.58 -0.34 1.80
N LEU A 117 10.21 -1.59 1.57
CA LEU A 117 11.18 -2.62 1.23
C LEU A 117 11.57 -2.38 -0.23
N THR A 118 12.87 -2.23 -0.47
CA THR A 118 13.40 -2.36 -1.83
C THR A 118 13.19 -3.81 -2.25
N GLU A 119 12.86 -4.06 -3.52
CA GLU A 119 12.86 -5.42 -4.06
C GLU A 119 14.12 -6.13 -3.55
N MET A 120 13.94 -7.27 -2.88
CA MET A 120 15.08 -8.15 -2.67
C MET A 120 15.57 -8.47 -4.07
N THR A 121 16.70 -7.88 -4.47
CA THR A 121 17.48 -8.40 -5.59
C THR A 121 17.49 -9.89 -5.37
N LYS A 122 16.84 -10.64 -6.26
CA LYS A 122 16.94 -12.09 -6.28
C LYS A 122 18.43 -12.34 -6.13
N LYS A 123 18.87 -12.90 -5.00
CA LYS A 123 20.10 -13.67 -5.02
C LYS A 123 19.77 -14.74 -6.06
N THR A 124 20.26 -14.53 -7.27
CA THR A 124 20.53 -15.60 -8.21
C THR A 124 21.50 -16.49 -7.46
N SER A 125 20.96 -17.42 -6.67
CA SER A 125 21.62 -18.68 -6.41
C SER A 125 21.60 -19.41 -7.75
N SER A 126 22.48 -18.97 -8.65
CA SER A 126 22.91 -19.78 -9.76
C SER A 126 23.55 -21.03 -9.17
N THR A 127 22.87 -22.15 -9.35
CA THR A 127 23.46 -23.47 -9.26
C THR A 127 24.75 -23.51 -10.08
N ASN A 128 25.84 -23.96 -9.47
CA ASN A 128 27.08 -24.52 -10.04
C ASN A 128 27.91 -24.96 -8.82
N ARG A 129 28.13 -26.23 -8.50
CA ARG A 129 28.29 -27.48 -9.26
C ARG A 129 27.66 -28.64 -8.51
#